data_AF-A0A963NQ93-F1
#
_entry.id   AF-A0A963NQ93-F1
#
_cell.length_a   1.000
_cell.length_b   1.000
_cell.length_c   1.000
_cell.angle_alpha   90.00
_cell.angle_beta   90.00
_cell.angle_gamma   90.00
#
_symmetry.space_group_name_H-M   'P 1'
#
loop_
_entity.id
_entity.type
_entity.pdbx_description
1 polymer ?
#
loop_
_entity_poly.entity_id
_entity_poly.type
_entity_poly.pdbx_seq_one_letter_code
_entity_poly.pdbx_strand_id
1 'polypeptide(L)'
;EFAHELPGRHVIPVDGLAIARRHGLGRIVNSALLGGLARAVGAPSLAVLQATLNERSPKLRDENLAACEAGWQAVDAQLREEAPR
;
A
#
# COMPACT_ATOMS: atom_id res chain seq x y z
N GLU A 1 -14.75 -5.74 16.29
CA GLU A 1 -13.79 -5.61 15.18
C GLU A 1 -13.49 -4.12 15.02
N PHE A 2 -12.22 -3.70 14.94
CA PHE A 2 -11.77 -2.29 15.04
C PHE A 2 -12.57 -1.30 14.16
N ALA A 3 -13.08 -1.72 13.01
CA ALA A 3 -13.95 -0.90 12.15
C ALA A 3 -15.25 -0.42 12.83
N HIS A 4 -15.82 -1.21 13.74
CA HIS A 4 -17.04 -0.85 14.47
C HIS A 4 -16.83 0.29 15.47
N GLU A 5 -15.58 0.57 15.83
CA GLU A 5 -15.20 1.67 16.73
C GLU A 5 -15.03 3.02 15.99
N LEU A 6 -15.13 3.01 14.65
CA LEU A 6 -14.90 4.17 13.79
C LEU A 6 -16.10 4.42 12.84
N PRO A 7 -17.28 4.76 13.38
CA PRO A 7 -18.47 4.99 12.56
C PRO A 7 -18.26 6.14 11.57
N GLY A 8 -18.71 5.96 10.33
CA GLY A 8 -18.54 6.95 9.25
C GLY A 8 -17.12 7.03 8.69
N ARG A 9 -16.21 6.14 9.09
CA ARG A 9 -14.89 5.97 8.48
C ARG A 9 -14.84 4.64 7.73
N HIS A 10 -14.04 4.63 6.67
CA HIS A 10 -13.68 3.40 5.98
C HIS A 10 -12.33 2.91 6.51
N VAL A 11 -12.29 1.64 6.95
CA VAL A 11 -11.10 1.03 7.56
C VAL A 11 -10.60 -0.07 6.65
N ILE A 12 -9.41 0.12 6.08
CA ILE A 12 -8.79 -0.83 5.16
C ILE A 12 -7.58 -1.46 5.85
N PRO A 13 -7.63 -2.74 6.27
CA PRO A 13 -6.47 -3.41 6.85
C PRO A 13 -5.38 -3.64 5.80
N VAL A 14 -4.14 -3.32 6.16
CA VAL A 14 -2.95 -3.59 5.33
C VAL A 14 -1.91 -4.31 6.19
N ASP A 15 -1.60 -5.56 5.84
CA ASP A 15 -0.49 -6.29 6.46
C ASP A 15 0.86 -5.86 5.86
N GLY A 16 1.30 -4.66 6.24
CA GLY A 16 2.55 -4.09 5.76
C GLY A 16 3.77 -4.94 6.10
N LEU A 17 3.73 -5.69 7.22
CA LEU A 17 4.86 -6.53 7.65
C LEU A 17 4.99 -7.77 6.77
N ALA A 18 3.88 -8.44 6.44
CA ALA A 18 3.91 -9.55 5.50
C ALA A 18 4.38 -9.10 4.11
N ILE A 19 3.89 -7.96 3.61
CA ILE A 19 4.32 -7.40 2.32
C ILE A 19 5.82 -7.09 2.35
N ALA A 20 6.31 -6.36 3.35
CA ALA A 20 7.72 -6.04 3.48
C ALA A 20 8.63 -7.28 3.49
N ARG A 21 8.24 -8.33 4.22
CA ARG A 21 9.00 -9.58 4.28
C ARG A 21 9.04 -10.30 2.94
N ARG A 22 7.91 -10.38 2.23
CA ARG A 22 7.83 -11.02 0.90
C ARG A 22 8.73 -10.35 -0.14
N HIS A 23 8.97 -9.04 0.01
CA HIS A 23 9.80 -8.25 -0.90
C HIS A 23 11.21 -7.96 -0.36
N GLY A 24 11.71 -8.69 0.64
CA GLY A 24 13.09 -8.55 1.11
C GLY A 24 13.40 -7.31 1.96
N LEU A 25 12.37 -6.54 2.35
CA LEU A 25 12.51 -5.33 3.19
C LEU A 25 12.52 -5.62 4.71
N GLY A 26 12.31 -6.88 5.10
CA GLY A 26 12.30 -7.31 6.50
C GLY A 26 11.18 -6.65 7.31
N ARG A 27 11.50 -5.62 8.09
CA ARG A 27 10.53 -4.89 8.94
C ARG A 27 10.19 -3.49 8.39
N ILE A 28 10.74 -3.10 7.24
CA ILE A 28 10.54 -1.78 6.66
C ILE A 28 9.24 -1.81 5.84
N VAL A 29 8.15 -1.32 6.45
CA VAL A 29 6.79 -1.40 5.88
C VAL A 29 6.38 -0.18 5.06
N ASN A 30 7.18 0.89 5.07
CA ASN A 30 6.77 2.20 4.57
C ASN A 30 6.31 2.18 3.12
N SER A 31 7.05 1.52 2.23
CA SER A 31 6.70 1.48 0.81
C SER A 31 5.36 0.75 0.58
N ALA A 32 5.12 -0.35 1.30
CA ALA A 32 3.83 -1.04 1.28
C ALA A 32 2.67 -0.14 1.76
N LEU A 33 2.85 0.53 2.90
CA LEU A 33 1.83 1.43 3.43
C LEU A 33 1.60 2.65 2.52
N LEU A 34 2.65 3.16 1.87
CA LEU A 34 2.56 4.29 0.95
C LEU A 34 1.73 3.94 -0.29
N GLY A 35 1.97 2.78 -0.89
CA GLY A 35 1.18 2.31 -2.03
C GLY A 35 -0.29 2.07 -1.65
N GLY A 36 -0.52 1.42 -0.51
CA GLY A 36 -1.88 1.20 0.01
C GLY A 36 -2.62 2.51 0.29
N LEU A 37 -1.97 3.47 0.93
CA LEU A 37 -2.54 4.79 1.20
C LEU A 37 -2.90 5.51 -0.10
N ALA A 38 -1.99 5.54 -1.07
CA ALA A 38 -2.23 6.18 -2.36
C ALA A 38 -3.45 5.59 -3.08
N ARG A 39 -3.64 4.26 -2.99
CA ARG A 39 -4.85 3.62 -3.52
C ARG A 39 -6.11 4.01 -2.76
N ALA A 40 -6.05 4.01 -1.43
CA ALA A 40 -7.19 4.31 -0.56
C ALA A 40 -7.72 5.74 -0.78
N VAL A 41 -6.82 6.71 -0.96
CA VAL A 41 -7.19 8.12 -1.17
C VAL A 41 -7.32 8.49 -2.65
N GLY A 42 -6.97 7.59 -3.57
CA GLY A 42 -7.03 7.80 -5.02
C GLY A 42 -5.92 8.71 -5.59
N ALA A 43 -4.94 9.12 -4.79
CA ALA A 43 -3.85 10.00 -5.20
C ALA A 43 -2.57 9.84 -4.35
N PRO A 44 -1.37 10.07 -4.91
CA PRO A 44 -1.10 10.21 -6.34
C PRO A 44 -1.27 8.86 -7.07
N SER A 45 -1.21 8.84 -8.41
CA SER A 45 -1.25 7.57 -9.15
C SER A 45 -0.06 6.68 -8.81
N LEU A 46 -0.21 5.36 -8.95
CA LEU A 46 0.87 4.41 -8.70
C LEU A 46 2.13 4.74 -9.53
N ALA A 47 1.95 5.14 -10.80
CA ALA A 47 3.05 5.52 -11.67
C ALA A 47 3.84 6.74 -11.14
N VAL A 48 3.14 7.77 -10.62
CA VAL A 48 3.78 8.94 -10.00
C VAL A 48 4.53 8.54 -8.74
N LEU A 49 3.94 7.66 -7.93
CA LEU A 49 4.55 7.15 -6.71
C LEU A 49 5.84 6.35 -7.01
N GLN A 50 5.79 5.47 -8.02
CA GLN A 50 6.94 4.68 -8.47
C GLN A 50 8.05 5.56 -9.04
N ALA A 51 7.73 6.57 -9.83
CA ALA A 51 8.72 7.54 -10.31
C ALA A 51 9.41 8.26 -9.14
N THR A 52 8.64 8.71 -8.16
CA THR A 52 9.17 9.36 -6.95
C THR A 52 10.08 8.43 -6.15
N LEU A 53 9.69 7.17 -5.95
CA LEU A 53 10.50 6.18 -5.24
C LEU A 53 11.80 5.86 -6.00
N ASN A 54 11.73 5.75 -7.32
CA ASN A 54 12.90 5.53 -8.18
C ASN A 54 13.92 6.68 -8.06
N GLU A 55 13.46 7.93 -7.95
CA GLU A 55 14.33 9.10 -7.80
C GLU A 55 14.87 9.30 -6.37
N ARG A 56 14.05 9.03 -5.34
CA ARG A 56 14.34 9.45 -3.96
C ARG A 56 14.79 8.31 -3.03
N SER A 57 14.63 7.05 -3.43
CA SER A 57 14.97 5.86 -2.62
C SER A 57 15.92 4.92 -3.35
N PRO A 58 17.21 5.30 -3.55
CA PRO A 58 18.15 4.50 -4.32
C PRO A 58 18.55 3.18 -3.63
N LYS A 59 18.43 3.11 -2.29
CA LYS A 59 18.74 1.90 -1.53
C LYS A 59 17.54 0.95 -1.53
N LEU A 60 17.78 -0.32 -1.87
CA LEU A 60 16.72 -1.35 -1.99
C LEU A 60 15.57 -0.88 -2.89
N ARG A 61 15.95 -0.22 -4.00
CA ARG A 61 15.00 0.47 -4.87
C ARG A 61 13.94 -0.49 -5.39
N ASP A 62 14.35 -1.62 -5.93
CA ASP A 62 13.47 -2.55 -6.61
C ASP A 62 12.52 -3.21 -5.59
N GLU A 63 13.01 -3.49 -4.39
CA GLU A 63 12.21 -3.96 -3.26
C GLU A 63 11.18 -2.91 -2.79
N ASN A 64 11.57 -1.63 -2.75
CA ASN A 64 10.66 -0.53 -2.41
C ASN A 64 9.57 -0.37 -3.46
N LEU A 65 9.91 -0.43 -4.76
CA LEU A 65 8.94 -0.36 -5.85
C LEU A 65 7.96 -1.53 -5.80
N ALA A 66 8.47 -2.76 -5.62
CA ALA A 66 7.65 -3.96 -5.53
C ALA A 66 6.72 -3.95 -4.30
N ALA A 67 7.23 -3.57 -3.13
CA ALA A 67 6.43 -3.46 -1.92
C ALA A 67 5.34 -2.37 -2.05
N CYS A 68 5.67 -1.25 -2.68
CA CYS A 68 4.73 -0.18 -2.99
C CYS A 68 3.58 -0.66 -3.89
N GLU A 69 3.90 -1.31 -4.99
CA GLU A 69 2.89 -1.89 -5.88
C GLU A 69 2.04 -2.94 -5.16
N ALA A 70 2.66 -3.83 -4.38
CA ALA A 70 1.93 -4.84 -3.61
C ALA A 70 0.95 -4.23 -2.59
N GLY A 71 1.35 -3.15 -1.91
CA GLY A 71 0.46 -2.41 -1.01
C GLY A 71 -0.73 -1.77 -1.75
N TRP A 72 -0.47 -1.17 -2.92
CA TRP A 72 -1.51 -0.60 -3.77
C TRP A 72 -2.52 -1.67 -4.21
N GLN A 73 -2.04 -2.82 -4.69
CA GLN A 73 -2.89 -3.92 -5.15
C GLN A 73 -3.71 -4.55 -4.01
N ALA A 74 -3.13 -4.67 -2.81
CA ALA A 74 -3.83 -5.22 -1.66
C ALA A 74 -5.04 -4.35 -1.25
N VAL A 75 -4.90 -3.03 -1.32
CA VAL A 75 -6.00 -2.09 -1.06
C VAL A 75 -7.00 -2.07 -2.22
N ASP A 76 -6.53 -2.13 -3.48
CA ASP A 76 -7.41 -2.15 -4.65
C ASP A 76 -8.33 -3.39 -4.65
N ALA A 77 -7.78 -4.56 -4.29
CA ALA A 77 -8.57 -5.78 -4.17
C ALA A 77 -9.70 -5.64 -3.14
N GLN A 78 -9.39 -5.12 -1.94
CA GLN A 78 -10.38 -4.90 -0.89
C GLN A 78 -11.48 -3.90 -1.32
N LEU A 79 -11.08 -2.79 -1.96
CA LEU A 79 -12.04 -1.80 -2.47
C LEU A 79 -12.96 -2.36 -3.57
N ARG A 80 -12.47 -3.29 -4.39
CA ARG A 80 -13.29 -3.96 -5.41
C ARG A 80 -14.24 -5.00 -4.81
N GLU A 81 -13.84 -5.67 -3.73
CA GLU A 81 -14.69 -6.64 -3.01
C GLU A 81 -15.87 -5.96 -2.31
N GLU A 82 -15.70 -4.71 -1.86
CA GLU A 82 -16.73 -3.92 -1.20
C GLU A 82 -17.65 -3.15 -2.17
N ALA A 83 -17.27 -3.03 -3.45
CA ALA A 83 -18.10 -2.35 -4.44
C ALA A 83 -19.39 -3.16 -4.71
N PRO A 84 -20.59 -2.55 -4.65
CA PRO A 84 -21.82 -3.25 -4.97
C PRO A 84 -21.77 -3.77 -6.42
N ARG A 85 -22.15 -5.04 -6.60
CA ARG A 85 -22.27 -5.68 -7.92
C ARG A 85 -23.35 -5.06 -8.77
#